data_AF-A0A6C1NM78-F1
#
_entry.id   AF-A0A6C1NM78-F1
#
_cell.length_a   1.000
_cell.length_b   1.000
_cell.length_c   1.000
_cell.angle_alpha   90.00
_cell.angle_beta   90.00
_cell.angle_gamma   90.00
#
_symmetry.space_group_name_H-M   'P 1'
#
loop_
_entity.id
_entity.type
_entity.pdbx_description
1 polymer ?
#
loop_
_entity_poly.entity_id
_entity_poly.type
_entity_poly.pdbx_seq_one_letter_code
_entity_poly.pdbx_strand_id
1 'polypeptide(L)' 'HGLHFAALMVTDVKTQDSLLMVRGARAVAEAISYPMVDGTEIWRLNGVVSRKKQLLPFLSGILREQEG' A
#
# COMPACT_ATOMS: atom_id res chain seq x y z
N HIS A 1 -13.05 -6.97 14.71
CA HIS A 1 -12.64 -5.59 14.38
C HIS A 1 -13.18 -5.25 12.99
N GLY A 2 -14.21 -4.40 12.87
CA GLY A 2 -14.79 -4.01 11.59
C GLY A 2 -13.95 -2.96 10.88
N LEU A 3 -12.78 -3.36 10.36
CA LEU A 3 -11.86 -2.46 9.64
C LEU A 3 -12.34 -2.24 8.21
N HIS A 4 -12.26 -1.00 7.72
CA HIS A 4 -12.53 -0.68 6.31
C HIS A 4 -11.56 -1.39 5.37
N PHE A 5 -10.27 -1.37 5.72
CA PHE A 5 -9.24 -2.22 5.10
C PHE A 5 -8.11 -2.48 6.09
N ALA A 6 -7.27 -3.47 5.78
CA ALA A 6 -6.00 -3.74 6.43
C ALA A 6 -4.89 -3.71 5.40
N ALA A 7 -3.70 -3.25 5.81
CA ALA A 7 -2.50 -3.22 5.00
C ALA A 7 -1.32 -3.87 5.73
N LEU A 8 -0.55 -4.68 5.02
CA LEU A 8 0.70 -5.28 5.48
C LEU A 8 1.85 -4.77 4.61
N MET A 9 2.84 -4.14 5.24
CA MET A 9 4.07 -3.70 4.58
C MET A 9 5.23 -4.57 5.08
N VAL A 10 5.94 -5.22 4.14
CA VAL A 10 7.12 -6.04 4.43
C VAL A 10 8.33 -5.37 3.81
N THR A 11 9.27 -4.92 4.64
CA THR A 11 10.46 -4.19 4.19
C THR A 11 11.67 -5.11 4.12
N ASP A 12 12.35 -5.13 2.97
CA ASP A 12 13.71 -5.65 2.87
C ASP A 12 14.69 -4.52 3.21
N VAL A 13 15.30 -4.60 4.39
CA VAL A 13 16.24 -3.59 4.88
C VAL A 13 17.57 -3.57 4.11
N LYS A 14 17.89 -4.61 3.35
CA LYS A 14 19.11 -4.68 2.53
C LYS A 14 18.94 -3.94 1.21
N THR A 15 17.81 -4.11 0.55
CA THR A 15 17.53 -3.44 -0.74
C THR A 15 16.85 -2.08 -0.56
N GLN A 16 16.35 -1.78 0.65
CA GLN A 16 15.57 -0.58 0.96
C GLN A 16 14.27 -0.47 0.16
N ASP A 17 13.63 -1.61 -0.09
CA ASP A 17 12.32 -1.70 -0.74
C ASP A 17 11.29 -2.36 0.17
N SER A 18 10.01 -2.18 -0.13
CA SER A 18 8.94 -2.92 0.54
C SER A 18 7.98 -3.60 -0.43
N LEU A 19 7.32 -4.64 0.05
CA LEU A 19 6.09 -5.18 -0.52
C LEU A 19 4.91 -4.68 0.30
N LEU A 20 3.80 -4.36 -0.38
CA LEU A 20 2.53 -3.99 0.24
C LEU A 20 1.47 -5.00 -0.15
N MET A 21 0.64 -5.40 0.81
CA MET A 21 -0.60 -6.11 0.59
C MET A 21 -1.74 -5.34 1.25
N VAL A 22 -2.88 -5.24 0.56
CA VAL A 22 -4.08 -4.54 1.05
C VAL A 22 -5.29 -5.45 0.88
N ARG A 23 -6.13 -5.55 1.90
CA ARG A 23 -7.38 -6.35 1.88
C ARG A 23 -8.52 -5.60 2.55
N GLY A 24 -9.74 -5.80 2.06
CA GLY A 24 -10.98 -5.20 2.60
C GLY A 24 -11.63 -4.22 1.62
N ALA A 25 -11.01 -3.07 1.38
CA ALA A 25 -11.53 -2.07 0.45
C ALA A 25 -10.92 -2.23 -0.96
N ARG A 26 -11.70 -2.78 -1.89
CA ARG A 26 -11.28 -2.98 -3.29
C ARG A 26 -10.86 -1.66 -3.96
N ALA A 27 -11.61 -0.58 -3.72
CA ALA A 27 -11.29 0.74 -4.28
C ALA A 27 -9.90 1.25 -3.83
N VAL A 28 -9.50 0.97 -2.58
CA VAL A 28 -8.15 1.30 -2.09
C VAL A 28 -7.09 0.49 -2.84
N ALA A 29 -7.32 -0.82 -3.04
CA ALA A 29 -6.40 -1.68 -3.77
C ALA A 29 -6.24 -1.27 -5.25
N GLU A 30 -7.35 -0.92 -5.92
CA GLU A 30 -7.36 -0.48 -7.32
C GLU A 30 -6.68 0.88 -7.52
N ALA A 31 -6.69 1.75 -6.51
CA ALA A 31 -6.04 3.05 -6.54
C ALA A 31 -4.51 2.98 -6.28
N ILE A 32 -3.94 1.81 -5.97
CA ILE A 32 -2.50 1.69 -5.74
C ILE A 32 -1.76 1.78 -7.08
N SER A 33 -1.05 2.88 -7.28
CA SER A 33 -0.29 3.17 -8.51
C SER A 33 1.09 2.49 -8.59
N TYR A 34 1.49 1.75 -7.55
CA TYR A 34 2.73 0.98 -7.57
C TYR A 34 2.60 -0.25 -8.49
N PRO A 35 3.69 -0.77 -9.07
CA PRO A 35 3.63 -1.97 -9.88
C PRO A 35 3.19 -3.16 -9.03
N MET A 36 2.14 -3.84 -9.49
CA MET A 36 1.68 -5.11 -8.93
C MET A 36 2.67 -6.23 -9.29
N VAL A 37 2.90 -7.15 -8.37
CA VAL A 37 3.62 -8.40 -8.66
C VAL A 37 2.68 -9.28 -9.47
N ASP A 38 3.10 -9.64 -10.68
CA ASP A 38 2.30 -10.34 -11.67
C ASP A 38 1.45 -11.47 -11.07
N GLY A 39 0.12 -11.39 -11.29
CA GLY A 39 -0.84 -12.40 -10.86
C GLY A 39 -1.16 -12.40 -9.35
N THR A 40 -0.84 -11.35 -8.60
CA THR A 40 -1.07 -11.27 -7.14
C THR A 40 -1.80 -9.99 -6.71
N GLU A 41 -2.18 -9.86 -5.43
CA GLU A 41 -2.61 -8.61 -4.80
C GLU A 41 -1.49 -8.00 -3.94
N ILE A 42 -0.27 -7.99 -4.49
CA ILE A 42 0.94 -7.47 -3.83
C ILE A 42 1.58 -6.42 -4.72
N TRP A 43 1.97 -5.29 -4.15
CA TRP A 43 2.62 -4.19 -4.87
C TRP A 43 4.06 -4.01 -4.41
N ARG A 44 4.96 -3.67 -5.35
CA ARG A 44 6.36 -3.34 -5.06
C ARG A 44 6.50 -1.84 -4.81
N LEU A 45 6.87 -1.49 -3.59
CA LEU A 45 7.08 -0.11 -3.18
C LEU A 45 8.59 0.16 -3.15
N ASN A 46 9.16 0.34 -4.34
CA ASN A 46 10.60 0.59 -4.49
C ASN A 46 10.99 1.88 -3.77
N GLY A 47 12.04 1.83 -2.94
CA GLY A 47 12.52 2.97 -2.13
C GLY A 47 11.60 3.36 -0.97
N VAL A 48 10.54 2.61 -0.68
CA VAL A 48 9.64 2.87 0.46
C VAL A 48 10.02 1.97 1.62
N VAL A 49 10.46 2.58 2.72
CA VAL A 49 10.84 1.85 3.94
C VAL A 49 10.21 2.46 5.20
N SER A 50 9.70 3.68 5.11
CA SER A 50 9.11 4.40 6.23
C SER A 50 7.60 4.37 6.19
N ARG A 51 6.99 3.64 7.13
CA ARG A 51 5.53 3.64 7.31
C ARG A 51 4.99 5.06 7.51
N LYS A 52 5.61 5.85 8.40
CA LYS A 52 5.11 7.20 8.76
C LYS A 52 5.34 8.23 7.65
N LYS A 53 6.51 8.22 7.02
CA LYS A 53 6.89 9.28 6.06
C LYS A 53 6.44 9.00 4.63
N GLN A 54 6.23 7.72 4.27
CA GLN A 54 6.00 7.32 2.88
C GLN A 54 4.68 6.57 2.71
N LEU A 55 4.45 5.47 3.46
CA LEU A 55 3.24 4.67 3.28
C LEU A 55 1.97 5.40 3.73
N LEU A 56 1.95 5.98 4.93
CA LEU A 56 0.74 6.63 5.46
C LEU A 56 0.31 7.84 4.62
N PRO A 57 1.22 8.74 4.18
CA PRO A 57 0.84 9.82 3.27
C PRO A 57 0.24 9.32 1.95
N PHE A 58 0.81 8.27 1.36
CA PHE A 58 0.30 7.65 0.14
C PHE A 58 -1.12 7.09 0.32
N LEU A 59 -1.33 6.23 1.32
CA LEU A 59 -2.66 5.65 1.59
C LEU A 59 -3.69 6.73 1.98
N SER A 60 -3.27 7.76 2.70
CA SER A 60 -4.16 8.87 3.06
C SER A 60 -4.55 9.70 1.83
N GLY A 61 -3.65 9.86 0.86
CA GLY A 61 -3.94 10.49 -0.42
C GLY A 61 -5.02 9.73 -1.18
N ILE A 62 -4.85 8.41 -1.33
CA ILE A 62 -5.87 7.54 -1.93
C ILE A 62 -7.21 7.71 -1.23
N LEU A 63 -7.26 7.64 0.11
CA LEU A 63 -8.51 7.74 0.84
C LEU A 63 -9.22 9.08 0.62
N ARG A 64 -8.47 10.19 0.55
CA ARG A 64 -9.03 11.52 0.27
C ARG A 64 -9.62 11.65 -1.13
N GLU A 65 -8.99 11.02 -2.12
CA GLU A 65 -9.50 11.01 -3.50
C GLU A 65 -10.81 10.22 -3.63
N GLN A 66 -11.04 9.24 -2.76
CA GLN A 66 -12.29 8.44 -2.72
C GLN A 66 -13.43 9.14 -1.98
N GLU A 67 -13.16 10.20 -1.21
CA GLU A 67 -14.19 11.01 -0.52
C GLU A 67 -14.78 12.12 -1.40
N GLY A 68 -14.20 12.34 -2.59
CA GLY A 68 -14.60 13.37 -3.55
C GLY A 68 -15.62 12.93 -4.60
#